data_AF-A0A846Q9P0-F1
#
_entry.id   AF-A0A846Q9P0-F1
#
_cell.length_a   1.000
_cell.length_b   1.000
_cell.length_c   1.000
_cell.angle_alpha   90.00
_cell.angle_beta   90.00
_cell.angle_gamma   90.00
#
_symmetry.space_group_name_H-M   'P 1'
#
loop_
_entity.id
_entity.type
_entity.pdbx_description
1 polymer ?
#
loop_
_entity_poly.entity_id
_entity_poly.type
_entity_poly.pdbx_seq_one_letter_code
_entity_poly.pdbx_strand_id
1 'polypeptide(L)' 'MELSNKSSKGKLIASGIIPFIFLVLMIAYIFGPGSELLDLGVPLPEISIEKVDFIESEIQVTV' A
#
# COMPACT_ATOMS: atom_id res chain seq x y z
N MET A 1 2.30 30.99 33.76
CA MET A 1 3.53 30.30 33.32
C MET A 1 3.69 30.61 31.84
N GLU A 2 4.56 31.56 31.49
CA GLU A 2 4.85 31.83 30.08
C GLU A 2 5.72 30.70 29.55
N LEU A 3 5.13 29.85 28.71
CA LEU A 3 5.87 28.87 27.94
C LEU A 3 6.66 29.64 26.88
N SER A 4 7.93 29.90 27.18
CA SER A 4 8.87 30.41 26.19
C SER A 4 9.03 29.37 25.08
N ASN A 5 8.16 29.45 24.07
CA ASN A 5 8.18 28.60 22.88
C ASN A 5 9.33 29.03 21.96
N LYS A 6 10.57 28.93 22.45
CA LYS A 6 11.75 29.03 21.60
C LYS A 6 11.84 27.72 20.82
N SER A 7 11.20 27.69 19.66
CA SER A 7 11.29 26.55 18.75
C SER A 7 12.76 26.23 18.51
N SER A 8 13.20 25.06 18.97
CA SER A 8 14.58 24.63 18.81
C SER A 8 14.85 24.50 17.32
N LYS A 9 15.89 25.18 16.82
CA LYS A 9 16.33 25.05 15.42
C LYS A 9 16.54 23.58 15.03
N GLY A 10 17.00 22.75 15.97
CA GLY A 10 17.12 21.30 15.78
C GLY A 10 15.77 20.60 15.60
N LYS A 11 14.73 21.01 16.34
CA LYS A 11 13.37 20.48 16.16
C LYS A 11 12.80 20.86 14.78
N LEU A 12 13.04 22.10 14.32
CA LEU A 12 12.61 22.55 13.00
C LEU A 12 13.28 21.75 11.88
N ILE A 13 14.61 21.57 11.96
CA ILE A 13 15.36 20.77 10.97
C ILE A 13 14.92 19.31 11.00
N ALA A 14 14.82 18.71 12.19
CA ALA A 14 14.36 17.33 12.35
C ALA A 14 12.94 17.14 11.80
N SER A 15 12.03 18.10 12.01
CA SER A 15 10.67 18.03 11.49
C SER A 15 10.58 18.00 9.96
N GLY A 16 11.57 18.56 9.26
CA GLY A 16 11.67 18.46 7.80
C GLY A 16 12.36 17.18 7.31
N ILE A 17 13.38 16.71 8.04
CA ILE A 17 14.18 15.53 7.65
C ILE A 17 13.42 14.22 7.92
N ILE A 18 12.73 14.11 9.06
CA ILE A 18 12.06 12.88 9.48
C ILE A 18 11.04 12.39 8.43
N PRO A 19 10.12 13.23 7.90
CA PRO A 19 9.19 12.79 6.84
C PRO A 19 9.89 12.28 5.58
N PHE A 20 11.02 12.89 5.20
CA PHE A 20 11.81 12.46 4.05
C PHE A 20 12.45 11.08 4.28
N ILE A 21 12.95 10.81 5.48
CA ILE A 21 13.46 9.48 5.83
C ILE A 21 12.35 8.44 5.69
N PHE A 22 11.16 8.73 6.24
CA PHE A 22 10.01 7.84 6.10
C PHE A 22 9.62 7.61 4.63
N LEU A 23 9.64 8.66 3.80
CA LEU A 23 9.37 8.52 2.37
C LEU A 23 10.38 7.60 1.68
N VAL A 24 11.67 7.78 1.95
CA VAL A 24 12.73 6.93 1.38
C VAL A 24 12.55 5.48 1.82
N LEU A 25 12.27 5.25 3.11
CA LEU A 25 12.01 3.90 3.62
C LEU A 25 10.78 3.27 2.97
N MET A 26 9.71 4.04 2.76
CA MET A 26 8.49 3.57 2.10
C MET A 26 8.76 3.19 0.63
N ILE A 27 9.49 4.03 -0.11
CA ILE A 27 9.89 3.73 -1.49
C ILE A 27 10.75 2.46 -1.53
N ALA A 28 11.76 2.37 -0.66
CA ALA A 28 12.62 1.20 -0.57
C ALA A 28 11.84 -0.08 -0.20
N TYR A 29 10.78 0.03 0.60
CA TYR A 29 9.91 -1.09 0.92
C TYR A 29 9.03 -1.51 -0.26
N ILE A 30 8.43 -0.56 -0.99
CA ILE A 30 7.56 -0.82 -2.14
C ILE A 30 8.33 -1.49 -3.29
N PHE A 31 9.56 -1.04 -3.56
CA PHE A 31 10.38 -1.55 -4.66
C PHE A 31 11.45 -2.56 -4.21
N GLY A 32 11.48 -2.90 -2.92
CA GLY A 32 12.46 -3.81 -2.34
C GLY A 32 11.90 -5.22 -2.14
N PRO A 33 12.73 -6.15 -1.62
CA PRO A 33 12.35 -7.56 -1.47
C PRO A 33 11.23 -7.80 -0.44
N GLY A 34 10.87 -6.80 0.36
CA GLY A 34 9.75 -6.89 1.31
C GLY A 34 8.39 -6.50 0.71
N SER A 35 8.33 -6.16 -0.58
CA SER A 35 7.10 -5.75 -1.26
C SER A 35 6.08 -6.88 -1.42
N GLU A 36 6.45 -8.13 -1.13
CA GLU A 36 5.56 -9.30 -1.21
C GLU A 36 4.28 -9.13 -0.37
N LEU A 37 4.34 -8.37 0.73
CA LEU A 37 3.16 -8.03 1.54
C LEU A 37 2.22 -7.02 0.85
N LEU A 38 2.70 -6.31 -0.18
CA LEU A 38 1.92 -5.40 -1.02
C LEU A 38 1.35 -6.10 -2.26
N ASP A 39 1.95 -7.20 -2.71
CA ASP A 39 1.43 -8.08 -3.76
C ASP A 39 0.28 -8.95 -3.20
N LEU A 40 -0.80 -8.26 -2.81
CA LEU A 40 -2.01 -8.90 -2.31
C LEU A 40 -2.83 -9.43 -3.50
N GLY A 41 -2.65 -10.72 -3.76
CA GLY A 41 -3.45 -11.47 -4.72
C GLY A 41 -2.61 -12.13 -5.80
N VAL A 42 -3.11 -13.25 -6.32
CA VAL A 42 -2.55 -13.88 -7.52
C VAL A 42 -3.35 -13.41 -8.73
N PRO A 43 -2.71 -13.01 -9.84
CA PRO A 43 -3.46 -12.77 -11.07
C PRO A 43 -4.23 -14.04 -11.42
N LEU A 44 -5.53 -13.89 -11.68
CA LEU A 44 -6.32 -14.98 -12.22
C LEU A 44 -5.71 -15.39 -13.57
N PRO A 45 -5.53 -16.70 -13.84
CA PRO A 45 -5.07 -17.15 -15.13
C PRO A 45 -6.05 -16.71 -16.22
N GLU A 46 -5.59 -16.73 -17.48
CA GLU A 46 -6.50 -16.55 -18.61
C GLU A 46 -7.57 -17.67 -18.58
N ILE A 47 -8.82 -17.27 -18.31
CA ILE A 47 -9.98 -18.16 -18.33
C ILE A 47 -10.85 -17.80 -19.53
N SER A 48 -11.21 -18.80 -20.33
CA SER A 48 -12.22 -18.66 -21.37
C SER A 48 -13.55 -19.06 -20.76
N ILE A 49 -14.56 -18.19 -20.82
CA ILE A 49 -15.90 -18.55 -20.37
C ILE A 49 -16.56 -19.34 -21.50
N GLU A 50 -16.60 -20.67 -21.37
CA GLU A 50 -17.23 -21.54 -22.37
C GLU A 50 -18.76 -21.49 -22.26
N LYS A 51 -19.28 -21.44 -21.03
CA LYS A 51 -20.71 -21.45 -20.76
C LYS A 51 -21.04 -20.71 -19.47
N VAL A 52 -22.16 -19.98 -19.48
CA VAL A 52 -22.75 -19.34 -18.30
C VAL A 52 -24.16 -19.88 -18.10
N ASP A 53 -24.41 -20.48 -16.94
CA ASP A 53 -25.72 -20.94 -16.52
C ASP A 53 -26.23 -20.11 -15.34
N PHE A 54 -27.50 -19.69 -15.40
CA PHE A 54 -28.17 -18.98 -14.32
C PHE A 54 -29.17 -19.92 -13.67
N ILE A 55 -28.84 -20.41 -12.48
CA ILE A 55 -29.69 -21.35 -11.74
C ILE A 55 -30.15 -20.65 -10.47
N GLU A 56 -31.45 -20.39 -10.39
CA GLU A 56 -32.07 -19.59 -9.32
C GLU A 56 -31.41 -18.21 -9.17
N SER A 57 -30.56 -18.03 -8.14
CA SER A 57 -29.81 -16.79 -7.83
C SER A 57 -28.29 -16.98 -7.88
N GLU A 58 -27.80 -18.08 -8.46
CA GLU A 58 -26.38 -18.38 -8.63
C GLU A 58 -25.97 -18.28 -10.11
N ILE A 59 -24.77 -17.74 -10.34
CA ILE A 59 -24.10 -17.77 -11.65
C ILE A 59 -23.09 -18.92 -11.63
N GLN A 60 -23.32 -19.93 -12.47
CA GLN A 60 -22.37 -21.01 -12.68
C GLN A 60 -21.62 -20.78 -13.98
N VAL A 61 -20.29 -20.83 -13.90
CA VAL A 61 -19.41 -20.59 -15.04
C VAL A 61 -18.64 -21.88 -15.32
N THR A 62 -18.69 -22.34 -16.57
CA THR A 62 -17.80 -23.39 -17.08
C THR A 62 -16.62 -22.70 -17.78
N VAL A 63 -15.41 -23.08 -17.39
CA VAL A 63 -14.14 -22.56 -17.92
C VAL A 63 -13.36 -23.63 -18.65
#